data_AF-A0A920INX7-F1
#
_entry.id   AF-A0A920INX7-F1
#
_cell.length_a   1.000
_cell.length_b   1.000
_cell.length_c   1.000
_cell.angle_alpha   90.00
_cell.angle_beta   90.00
_cell.angle_gamma   90.00
#
_symmetry.space_group_name_H-M   'P 1'
#
loop_
_entity.id
_entity.type
_entity.pdbx_description
1 polymer ?
#
loop_
_entity_poly.entity_id
_entity_poly.type
_entity_poly.pdbx_seq_one_letter_code
_entity_poly.pdbx_strand_id
1 'polypeptide(L)'
;MSDLRFHTHCRRSETVNIPARETILLEGILVACRADLRALADRLIFVATDVALRHSRRVYRDQHERGRDLASIERFWARAEDTFAAWGTLAEEGADLVVDGSDDLEAMTRLVVDYLSHKPDR
;
A
#
# COMPACT_ATOMS: atom_id res chain seq x y z
N MET A 1 -1.54 -17.70 2.08
CA MET A 1 -0.71 -16.50 2.35
C MET A 1 -0.15 -16.58 3.76
N SER A 2 1.15 -16.39 3.98
CA SER A 2 1.74 -16.34 5.33
C SER A 2 1.49 -14.98 5.96
N ASP A 3 0.95 -14.94 7.18
CA ASP A 3 0.66 -13.71 7.92
C ASP A 3 1.96 -13.09 8.49
N LEU A 4 2.16 -11.77 8.33
CA LEU A 4 3.35 -11.05 8.80
C LEU A 4 3.04 -10.36 10.13
N ARG A 5 3.76 -10.73 11.20
CA ARG A 5 3.67 -10.02 12.48
C ARG A 5 4.57 -8.80 12.47
N PHE A 6 3.96 -7.62 12.37
CA PHE A 6 4.67 -6.34 12.35
C PHE A 6 5.42 -6.02 13.65
N HIS A 7 4.98 -6.53 14.81
CA HIS A 7 5.68 -6.32 16.08
C HIS A 7 7.02 -7.06 16.14
N THR A 8 7.09 -8.27 15.58
CA THR A 8 8.30 -9.12 15.64
C THR A 8 9.09 -9.14 14.35
N HIS A 9 8.63 -8.44 13.30
CA HIS A 9 9.22 -8.45 11.95
C HIS A 9 9.40 -9.86 11.35
N CYS A 10 8.54 -10.81 11.76
CA CYS A 10 8.64 -12.21 11.34
C CYS A 10 7.34 -12.68 10.71
N ARG A 11 7.46 -13.57 9.71
CA ARG A 11 6.31 -14.33 9.20
C ARG A 11 5.87 -15.34 10.26
N ARG A 12 4.56 -15.59 10.33
CA ARG A 12 4.02 -16.73 11.08
C ARG A 12 4.29 -18.01 10.28
N SER A 13 4.50 -19.11 11.00
CA SER A 13 4.56 -20.46 10.41
C SER A 13 3.19 -20.87 9.84
N GLU A 14 2.13 -20.29 10.37
CA GLU A 14 0.76 -20.52 9.92
C GLU A 14 0.49 -19.79 8.60
N THR A 15 -0.19 -20.50 7.69
CA THR A 15 -0.68 -19.94 6.43
C THR A 15 -2.19 -19.84 6.45
N VAL A 16 -2.73 -18.74 5.93
CA VAL A 16 -4.16 -18.58 5.67
C VAL A 16 -4.47 -19.07 4.27
N ASN A 17 -5.45 -19.97 4.14
CA ASN A 17 -5.98 -20.36 2.83
C ASN A 17 -6.92 -19.25 2.33
N ILE A 18 -6.68 -18.76 1.11
CA ILE A 18 -7.55 -17.77 0.46
C ILE A 18 -8.22 -18.48 -0.71
N PRO A 19 -9.53 -18.77 -0.64
CA PRO A 19 -10.23 -19.39 -1.75
C PRO A 19 -10.30 -18.42 -2.94
N ALA A 20 -10.48 -18.96 -4.14
CA ALA A 20 -10.71 -18.14 -5.33
C ALA A 20 -11.91 -17.20 -5.11
N ARG A 21 -11.78 -15.96 -5.58
CA ARG A 21 -12.79 -14.91 -5.53
C ARG A 21 -12.85 -14.23 -6.89
N GLU A 22 -14.02 -13.67 -7.21
CA GLU A 22 -14.19 -12.84 -8.42
C GLU A 22 -13.26 -11.62 -8.40
N THR A 23 -13.05 -11.04 -7.22
CA THR A 23 -12.19 -9.88 -7.02
C THR A 23 -11.18 -10.13 -5.91
N ILE A 24 -9.91 -9.77 -6.15
CA ILE A 24 -8.84 -9.78 -5.16
C ILE A 24 -8.26 -8.37 -5.09
N LEU A 25 -8.26 -7.78 -3.89
CA LEU A 25 -7.53 -6.55 -3.63
C LEU A 25 -6.13 -6.91 -3.12
N LEU A 26 -5.11 -6.56 -3.90
CA LEU A 26 -3.72 -6.68 -3.50
C LEU A 26 -3.17 -5.31 -3.13
N GLU A 27 -2.79 -5.13 -1.87
CA GLU A 27 -2.24 -3.87 -1.35
C GLU A 27 -0.76 -4.03 -0.98
N GLY A 28 -0.04 -2.91 -1.05
CA GLY A 28 1.33 -2.81 -0.55
C GLY A 28 2.18 -1.84 -1.36
N ILE A 29 3.16 -1.24 -0.69
CA ILE A 29 4.01 -0.16 -1.24
C ILE A 29 4.88 -0.56 -2.45
N LEU A 30 5.04 -1.86 -2.72
CA LEU A 30 5.89 -2.37 -3.82
C LEU A 30 5.16 -3.39 -4.72
N VAL A 31 3.83 -3.52 -4.60
CA VAL A 31 3.05 -4.51 -5.38
C VAL A 31 3.28 -4.32 -6.87
N ALA A 32 3.25 -3.07 -7.32
CA ALA A 32 3.45 -2.73 -8.71
C ALA A 32 4.91 -2.56 -9.12
N CYS A 33 5.92 -2.83 -8.27
CA CYS A 33 7.31 -2.70 -8.70
C CYS A 33 7.77 -3.88 -9.57
N ARG A 34 7.13 -5.05 -9.43
CA ARG A 34 7.43 -6.22 -10.25
C ARG A 34 6.50 -6.30 -11.47
N ALA A 35 7.09 -6.46 -12.64
CA ALA A 35 6.35 -6.53 -13.91
C ALA A 35 5.37 -7.71 -13.99
N ASP A 36 5.72 -8.85 -13.39
CA ASP A 36 4.86 -10.04 -13.36
C ASP A 36 3.59 -9.82 -12.54
N LEU A 37 3.69 -9.14 -11.40
CA LEU A 37 2.52 -8.76 -10.59
C LEU A 37 1.67 -7.71 -11.29
N ARG A 38 2.29 -6.69 -11.91
CA ARG A 38 1.56 -5.68 -12.69
C ARG A 38 0.76 -6.32 -13.83
N ALA A 39 1.34 -7.29 -14.54
CA ALA A 39 0.68 -7.95 -15.66
C ALA A 39 -0.55 -8.77 -15.25
N LEU A 40 -0.66 -9.16 -13.98
CA LEU A 40 -1.83 -9.85 -13.43
C LEU A 40 -2.95 -8.90 -12.98
N ALA A 41 -2.65 -7.60 -12.83
CA ALA A 41 -3.64 -6.64 -12.37
C ALA A 41 -4.57 -6.25 -13.53
N ASP A 42 -5.88 -6.35 -13.29
CA ASP A 42 -6.88 -5.75 -14.19
C ASP A 42 -7.00 -4.24 -13.99
N ARG A 43 -6.66 -3.77 -12.78
CA ARG A 43 -6.69 -2.38 -12.34
C ARG A 43 -5.53 -2.11 -11.41
N LEU A 44 -4.78 -1.04 -11.66
CA LEU A 44 -3.76 -0.52 -10.76
C LEU A 44 -4.18 0.85 -10.24
N ILE A 45 -4.39 0.95 -8.93
CA ILE A 45 -4.75 2.20 -8.24
C ILE A 45 -3.58 2.60 -7.35
N PHE A 46 -3.14 3.85 -7.48
CA PHE A 46 -2.06 4.41 -6.66
C PHE A 46 -2.60 5.51 -5.74
N VAL A 47 -2.20 5.48 -4.47
CA VAL A 47 -2.58 6.52 -3.49
C VAL A 47 -1.39 7.45 -3.31
N ALA A 48 -1.42 8.60 -3.98
CA ALA A 48 -0.37 9.60 -3.91
C ALA A 48 -0.49 10.38 -2.60
N THR A 49 0.60 10.53 -1.85
CA THR A 49 0.58 11.29 -0.59
C THR A 49 1.95 11.90 -0.35
N ASP A 50 1.96 13.19 0.02
CA ASP A 50 3.18 13.90 0.35
C ASP A 50 4.01 13.18 1.42
N VAL A 51 5.34 13.24 1.27
CA VAL A 51 6.30 12.54 2.14
C VAL A 51 6.17 12.96 3.60
N ALA A 52 5.93 14.24 3.89
CA ALA A 52 5.78 14.74 5.26
C ALA A 52 4.47 14.24 5.89
N LEU A 53 3.40 14.15 5.11
CA LEU A 53 2.13 13.58 5.58
C LEU A 53 2.24 12.07 5.82
N ARG A 54 2.90 11.32 4.92
CA ARG A 54 3.16 9.88 5.13
C ARG A 54 4.02 9.63 6.37
N HIS A 55 5.07 10.44 6.57
CA HIS A 55 5.94 10.36 7.74
C HIS A 55 5.18 10.63 9.04
N SER A 56 4.43 11.74 9.11
CA SER A 56 3.69 12.11 10.32
C SER A 56 2.64 11.06 10.71
N ARG A 57 1.86 10.56 9.73
CA ARG A 57 0.91 9.45 9.95
C ARG A 57 1.60 8.20 10.44
N ARG A 58 2.79 7.89 9.91
CA ARG A 58 3.58 6.74 10.35
C ARG A 58 4.09 6.89 11.77
N VAL A 59 4.66 8.03 12.12
CA VAL A 59 5.17 8.31 13.48
C VAL A 59 4.03 8.13 14.48
N TYR A 60 2.88 8.77 14.23
CA TYR A 60 1.70 8.66 15.07
C TYR A 60 1.27 7.20 15.26
N ARG A 61 1.05 6.46 14.17
CA ARG A 61 0.63 5.05 14.21
C ARG A 61 1.65 4.17 14.94
N ASP A 62 2.93 4.27 14.61
CA ASP A 62 3.96 3.39 15.17
C ASP A 62 4.22 3.69 16.67
N GLN A 63 4.01 4.93 17.13
CA GLN A 63 4.05 5.26 18.56
C GLN A 63 2.80 4.76 19.30
N HIS A 64 1.60 5.11 18.82
CA HIS A 64 0.36 4.89 19.55
C HIS A 64 -0.18 3.46 19.43
N GLU A 65 -0.01 2.80 18.29
CA GLU A 65 -0.57 1.45 18.05
C GLU A 65 0.47 0.34 18.19
N ARG A 66 1.76 0.66 18.04
CA ARG A 66 2.85 -0.33 18.03
C ARG A 66 3.87 -0.16 19.15
N GLY A 67 3.78 0.92 19.94
CA GLY A 67 4.64 1.18 21.09
C GLY A 67 6.11 1.40 20.74
N ARG A 68 6.42 1.90 19.55
CA ARG A 68 7.80 2.14 19.10
C ARG A 68 8.31 3.52 19.54
N ASP A 69 9.60 3.60 19.87
CA ASP A 69 10.27 4.87 20.07
C ASP A 69 10.57 5.58 18.75
N LEU A 70 10.69 6.91 18.78
CA LEU A 70 10.92 7.73 17.59
C LEU A 70 12.20 7.33 16.85
N ALA A 71 13.30 7.05 17.57
CA ALA A 71 14.57 6.70 16.93
C ALA A 71 14.48 5.39 16.14
N SER A 72 13.71 4.41 16.64
CA SER A 72 13.40 3.18 15.92
C SER A 72 12.56 3.42 14.67
N ILE A 73 11.57 4.31 14.76
CA ILE A 73 10.73 4.71 13.62
C ILE A 73 11.58 5.39 12.54
N GLU A 74 12.42 6.35 12.90
CA GLU A 74 13.28 7.07 11.94
C GLU A 74 14.26 6.15 11.22
N ARG A 75 14.91 5.21 11.94
CA ARG A 75 15.80 4.21 11.33
C ARG A 75 15.09 3.37 10.27
N PHE A 76 13.84 2.96 10.54
CA PHE A 76 13.07 2.21 9.56
C PHE A 76 12.61 3.12 8.41
N TRP A 77 12.13 4.32 8.73
CA TRP A 77 11.59 5.26 7.76
C TRP A 77 12.60 5.57 6.67
N ALA A 78 13.84 5.90 7.03
CA ALA A 78 14.89 6.20 6.06
C ALA A 78 15.03 5.09 5.01
N ARG A 79 15.16 3.83 5.45
CA ARG A 79 15.26 2.68 4.55
C ARG A 79 14.00 2.46 3.70
N ALA A 80 12.82 2.68 4.29
CA ALA A 80 11.55 2.51 3.59
C ALA A 80 11.36 3.58 2.51
N GLU A 81 11.72 4.83 2.82
CA GLU A 81 11.62 5.96 1.90
C GLU A 81 12.65 5.82 0.78
N ASP A 82 13.89 5.41 1.07
CA ASP A 82 14.88 5.11 0.03
C ASP A 82 14.37 4.06 -0.97
N THR A 83 13.71 3.01 -0.45
CA THR A 83 13.12 1.95 -1.29
C THR A 83 11.94 2.49 -2.11
N PHE A 84 11.09 3.31 -1.50
CA PHE A 84 9.94 3.90 -2.18
C PHE A 84 10.36 4.91 -3.25
N ALA A 85 11.35 5.76 -2.99
CA ALA A 85 11.90 6.69 -3.97
C ALA A 85 12.52 5.95 -5.17
N ALA A 86 13.15 4.78 -4.94
CA ALA A 86 13.76 4.00 -6.00
C ALA A 86 12.75 3.24 -6.89
N TRP A 87 11.60 2.82 -6.33
CA TRP A 87 10.71 1.87 -7.00
C TRP A 87 9.23 2.25 -7.05
N GLY A 88 8.80 3.16 -6.16
CA GLY A 88 7.41 3.56 -6.00
C GLY A 88 6.86 4.34 -7.19
N THR A 89 7.70 5.09 -7.90
CA THR A 89 7.30 5.83 -9.11
C THR A 89 6.77 4.91 -10.20
N LEU A 90 7.25 3.65 -10.29
CA LEU A 90 6.72 2.66 -11.24
C LEU A 90 5.25 2.32 -10.99
N ALA A 91 4.80 2.40 -9.73
CA ALA A 91 3.41 2.17 -9.38
C ALA A 91 2.53 3.37 -9.78
N GLU A 92 3.06 4.58 -9.62
CA GLU A 92 2.38 5.83 -9.97
C GLU A 92 2.26 6.02 -11.49
N GLU A 93 3.38 5.86 -12.22
CA GLU A 93 3.43 6.01 -13.68
C GLU A 93 2.55 4.99 -14.41
N GLY A 94 2.38 3.80 -13.84
CA GLY A 94 1.57 2.72 -14.40
C GLY A 94 0.12 2.69 -13.91
N ALA A 95 -0.29 3.62 -13.03
CA ALA A 95 -1.61 3.58 -12.41
C ALA A 95 -2.71 3.99 -13.41
N ASP A 96 -3.81 3.24 -13.39
CA ASP A 96 -5.02 3.62 -14.12
C ASP A 96 -5.82 4.71 -13.38
N LEU A 97 -5.66 4.78 -12.05
CA LEU A 97 -6.25 5.80 -11.18
C LEU A 97 -5.24 6.21 -10.12
N VAL A 98 -5.03 7.52 -9.97
CA VAL A 98 -4.30 8.12 -8.86
C VAL A 98 -5.30 8.80 -7.93
N VAL A 99 -5.23 8.48 -6.64
CA VAL A 99 -6.05 9.05 -5.57
C VAL A 99 -5.17 9.90 -4.67
N ASP A 100 -5.61 11.12 -4.36
CA ASP A 100 -4.93 11.95 -3.36
C ASP A 100 -5.20 11.40 -1.96
N GLY A 101 -4.17 10.88 -1.30
CA GLY A 101 -4.25 10.34 0.06
C GLY A 101 -4.28 11.41 1.16
N SER A 102 -4.19 12.69 0.80
CA SER A 102 -4.43 13.80 1.72
C SER A 102 -5.91 14.20 1.84
N ASP A 103 -6.75 13.75 0.89
CA ASP A 103 -8.19 13.98 0.90
C ASP A 103 -8.92 13.20 2.00
N ASP A 104 -10.19 13.55 2.18
CA ASP A 104 -11.10 12.84 3.08
C ASP A 104 -11.38 11.40 2.61
N LEU A 105 -11.48 10.49 3.57
CA LEU A 105 -11.64 9.06 3.31
C LEU A 105 -12.92 8.74 2.52
N GLU A 106 -14.02 9.46 2.76
CA GLU A 106 -15.28 9.25 2.04
C GLU A 106 -15.13 9.65 0.57
N ALA A 107 -14.48 10.79 0.31
CA ALA A 107 -14.21 11.26 -1.04
C ALA A 107 -13.30 10.29 -1.81
N MET A 108 -12.19 9.87 -1.19
CA MET A 108 -11.27 8.89 -1.77
C MET A 108 -11.98 7.56 -2.07
N THR A 109 -12.76 7.05 -1.11
CA THR A 109 -13.46 5.78 -1.26
C THR A 109 -14.50 5.84 -2.37
N ARG A 110 -15.27 6.93 -2.43
CA ARG A 110 -16.26 7.14 -3.49
C ARG A 110 -15.60 7.16 -4.86
N LEU A 111 -14.50 7.88 -5.02
CA LEU A 111 -13.75 7.92 -6.28
C LEU A 111 -13.30 6.51 -6.73
N VAL A 112 -12.75 5.71 -5.80
CA VAL A 112 -12.33 4.34 -6.08
C VAL A 112 -13.53 3.44 -6.45
N VAL A 113 -14.64 3.54 -5.71
CA VAL A 113 -15.85 2.76 -5.99
C VAL A 113 -16.45 3.12 -7.34
N ASP A 114 -16.54 4.41 -7.67
CA ASP A 114 -17.07 4.88 -8.95
C ASP A 114 -16.20 4.39 -10.12
N TYR A 115 -14.88 4.42 -9.95
CA TYR A 115 -13.92 3.88 -10.91
C TYR A 115 -14.05 2.36 -11.12
N LEU A 116 -14.22 1.60 -10.03
CA LEU A 116 -14.35 0.14 -10.07
C LEU A 116 -15.72 -0.32 -10.57
N SER A 117 -16.74 0.52 -10.47
CA SER A 117 -18.12 0.21 -10.90
C SER A 117 -18.26 0.11 -12.43
N HIS A 118 -17.31 0.67 -13.18
CA HIS A 118 -17.22 0.50 -14.62
C HIS A 118 -16.43 -0.77 -14.93
N LYS A 119 -17.04 -1.74 -15.61
CA LYS A 119 -16.32 -2.96 -16.04
C LYS A 119 -15.16 -2.57 -16.97
N PRO A 120 -13.98 -3.20 -16.85
CA PRO A 120 -12.92 -3.01 -17.83
C PRO A 120 -13.43 -3.47 -19.20
N ASP A 121 -13.21 -2.66 -20.24
CA ASP A 121 -13.34 -3.08 -21.64
C ASP A 121 -12.25 -4.12 -21.90
N ARG A 122 -12.59 -5.40 -21.73
CA ARG A 122 -11.79 -6.54 -22.19
C ARG A 122 -12.70 -7.57 -22.85
#